data_AF-A0A852VXJ6-F1
#
_entry.id   AF-A0A852VXJ6-F1
#
_cell.length_a   1.000
_cell.length_b   1.000
_cell.length_c   1.000
_cell.angle_alpha   90.00
_cell.angle_beta   90.00
_cell.angle_gamma   90.00
#
_symmetry.space_group_name_H-M   'P 1'
#
loop_
_entity.id
_entity.type
_entity.pdbx_description
1 polymer ?
#
loop_
_entity_poly.entity_id
_entity_poly.type
_entity_poly.pdbx_seq_one_letter_code
_entity_poly.pdbx_strand_id
1 'polypeptide(L)'
;MPEPRATATGPGRILIAVYGIFALSASARAGVQIAERFGEAPLAYSLSALAGFVYILATVGLAGTGPGFRRLAWSAVVFELVGVLAVGAFTTVVPADFPRETVWSHFGAGYGFVPLVLPFVGLWWLRRTSRTG
;
A
#
# COMPACT_ATOMS: atom_id res chain seq x y z
N MET A 1 32.14 9.31 12.88
CA MET A 1 31.38 8.22 12.23
C MET A 1 30.40 8.86 11.26
N PRO A 2 30.30 8.45 9.99
CA PRO A 2 29.30 9.02 9.11
C PRO A 2 27.94 8.59 9.64
N GLU A 3 27.14 9.55 10.10
CA GLU A 3 25.73 9.29 10.45
C GLU A 3 25.05 8.64 9.24
N PRO A 4 24.36 7.50 9.41
CA PRO A 4 23.50 6.96 8.37
C PRO A 4 22.44 8.04 8.13
N ARG A 5 22.57 8.78 7.02
CA ARG A 5 21.58 9.80 6.64
C ARG A 5 20.24 9.10 6.55
N ALA A 6 19.43 9.28 7.58
CA ALA A 6 18.06 8.87 7.57
C ALA A 6 17.41 9.49 6.33
N THR A 7 16.49 8.76 5.72
CA THR A 7 15.63 9.22 4.61
C THR A 7 14.71 10.40 5.04
N ALA A 8 15.09 11.17 6.05
CA ALA A 8 14.36 12.22 6.73
C ALA A 8 14.56 13.62 6.12
N THR A 9 15.34 13.75 5.04
CA THR A 9 15.47 15.00 4.27
C THR A 9 15.11 14.75 2.80
N GLY A 10 14.01 15.37 2.31
CA GLY A 10 13.61 15.37 0.90
C GLY A 10 12.27 14.68 0.56
N PRO A 11 11.98 14.49 -0.76
CA PRO A 11 10.70 13.98 -1.28
C PRO A 11 10.26 12.60 -0.74
N GLY A 12 11.18 11.81 -0.15
CA GLY A 12 10.85 10.55 0.53
C GLY A 12 9.86 10.70 1.70
N ARG A 13 9.83 11.85 2.40
CA ARG A 13 8.83 12.10 3.47
C ARG A 13 7.42 12.19 2.92
N ILE A 14 7.23 12.74 1.71
CA ILE A 14 5.92 12.81 1.07
C ILE A 14 5.44 11.40 0.76
N LEU A 15 6.31 10.55 0.20
CA LEU A 15 5.98 9.15 -0.07
C LEU A 15 5.55 8.41 1.21
N ILE A 16 6.33 8.53 2.28
CA ILE A 16 6.00 7.94 3.60
C ILE A 16 4.66 8.47 4.11
N ALA A 17 4.41 9.78 4.01
CA ALA A 17 3.16 10.38 4.46
C ALA A 17 1.95 9.87 3.67
N VAL A 18 2.07 9.73 2.35
CA VAL A 18 1.00 9.19 1.50
C VAL A 18 0.72 7.73 1.86
N TYR A 19 1.76 6.91 2.02
CA TYR A 19 1.60 5.53 2.50
C TYR A 19 0.94 5.46 3.88
N GLY A 20 1.34 6.35 4.80
CA GLY A 20 0.76 6.43 6.14
C GLY A 20 -0.73 6.83 6.12
N ILE A 21 -1.12 7.76 5.26
CA ILE A 21 -2.53 8.16 5.09
C ILE A 21 -3.35 7.00 4.54
N PHE A 22 -2.85 6.30 3.52
CA PHE A 22 -3.51 5.12 2.97
C PHE A 22 -3.61 3.98 3.98
N ALA A 23 -2.55 3.73 4.73
CA ALA A 23 -2.53 2.77 5.82
C ALA A 23 -3.63 3.05 6.85
N LEU A 24 -3.70 4.30 7.33
CA LEU A 24 -4.69 4.70 8.33
C LEU A 24 -6.11 4.63 7.76
N SER A 25 -6.33 5.20 6.59
CA SER A 25 -7.65 5.26 5.94
C SER A 25 -8.19 3.86 5.62
N ALA A 26 -7.35 3.00 5.00
CA ALA A 26 -7.73 1.64 4.65
C ALA A 26 -7.99 0.79 5.89
N SER A 27 -7.14 0.91 6.92
CA SER A 27 -7.30 0.13 8.16
C SER A 27 -8.54 0.56 8.95
N ALA A 28 -8.80 1.87 9.07
CA ALA A 28 -10.00 2.37 9.75
C ALA A 28 -11.28 1.94 9.01
N ARG A 29 -11.31 2.10 7.68
CA ARG A 29 -12.44 1.69 6.84
C ARG A 29 -12.68 0.18 6.95
N ALA A 30 -11.64 -0.63 6.77
CA ALA A 30 -11.74 -2.08 6.85
C ALA A 30 -12.17 -2.53 8.25
N GLY A 31 -11.64 -1.92 9.31
CA GLY A 31 -12.00 -2.23 10.69
C GLY A 31 -13.48 -2.04 10.98
N VAL A 32 -14.06 -0.89 10.60
CA VAL A 32 -15.50 -0.63 10.75
C VAL A 32 -16.33 -1.61 9.91
N GLN A 33 -15.92 -1.85 8.66
CA GLN A 33 -16.64 -2.75 7.76
C GLN A 33 -16.65 -4.21 8.24
N ILE A 34 -15.52 -4.69 8.78
CA ILE A 34 -15.41 -6.02 9.36
C ILE A 34 -16.22 -6.11 10.65
N ALA A 35 -16.17 -5.10 11.52
CA ALA A 35 -16.89 -5.12 12.80
C ALA A 35 -18.42 -5.12 12.61
N GLU A 36 -18.92 -4.35 11.65
CA GLU A 36 -20.37 -4.15 11.51
C GLU A 36 -21.02 -5.06 10.46
N ARG A 37 -20.28 -5.43 9.40
CA ARG A 37 -20.90 -5.92 8.15
C ARG A 37 -20.20 -7.11 7.54
N PHE A 38 -19.32 -7.83 8.26
CA PHE A 38 -18.47 -8.87 7.69
C PHE A 38 -19.19 -9.85 6.74
N GLY A 39 -20.43 -10.23 7.07
CA GLY A 39 -21.23 -11.16 6.27
C GLY A 39 -21.71 -10.64 4.91
N GLU A 40 -21.67 -9.33 4.65
CA GLU A 40 -22.13 -8.75 3.37
C GLU A 40 -21.12 -8.95 2.24
N ALA A 41 -19.82 -8.85 2.56
CA ALA A 41 -18.76 -8.92 1.56
C ALA A 41 -17.42 -9.32 2.21
N PRO A 42 -17.32 -10.55 2.76
CA PRO A 42 -16.16 -10.97 3.56
C PRO A 42 -14.85 -10.91 2.78
N LEU A 43 -14.88 -11.25 1.49
CA LEU A 43 -13.71 -11.19 0.61
C LEU A 43 -13.23 -9.74 0.41
N ALA A 44 -14.15 -8.82 0.09
CA ALA A 44 -13.82 -7.42 -0.17
C ALA A 44 -13.24 -6.72 1.07
N TYR A 45 -13.82 -6.98 2.25
CA TYR A 45 -13.32 -6.39 3.49
C TYR A 45 -11.99 -7.00 3.93
N SER A 46 -11.79 -8.31 3.74
CA SER A 46 -10.50 -8.95 4.02
C SER A 46 -9.39 -8.42 3.12
N LEU A 47 -9.67 -8.23 1.82
CA LEU A 47 -8.72 -7.61 0.88
C LEU A 47 -8.41 -6.15 1.26
N SER A 48 -9.39 -5.41 1.76
CA SER A 48 -9.17 -4.03 2.25
C SER A 48 -8.33 -4.00 3.53
N ALA A 49 -8.54 -4.93 4.45
CA ALA A 49 -7.71 -5.08 5.65
C ALA A 49 -6.26 -5.49 5.29
N LEU A 50 -6.11 -6.43 4.34
CA LEU A 50 -4.81 -6.81 3.81
C LEU A 50 -4.09 -5.63 3.17
N ALA A 51 -4.80 -4.82 2.38
CA ALA A 51 -4.24 -3.61 1.79
C ALA A 51 -3.77 -2.62 2.87
N GLY A 52 -4.58 -2.38 3.91
CA GLY A 52 -4.20 -1.56 5.05
C GLY A 52 -2.93 -2.06 5.74
N PHE A 53 -2.85 -3.37 5.99
CA PHE A 53 -1.66 -4.00 6.57
C PHE A 53 -0.41 -3.82 5.70
N VAL A 54 -0.53 -4.03 4.39
CA VAL A 54 0.58 -3.85 3.44
C VAL A 54 1.05 -2.39 3.40
N TYR A 55 0.13 -1.42 3.43
CA TYR A 55 0.49 -0.01 3.50
C TYR A 55 1.20 0.35 4.81
N ILE A 56 0.83 -0.26 5.94
CA ILE A 56 1.56 -0.11 7.20
C ILE A 56 2.99 -0.64 7.03
N LEU A 57 3.17 -1.84 6.48
CA LEU A 57 4.50 -2.42 6.26
C LEU A 57 5.35 -1.56 5.30
N ALA A 58 4.75 -1.02 4.24
CA ALA A 58 5.41 -0.10 3.33
C ALA A 58 5.83 1.19 4.05
N THR A 59 4.96 1.76 4.88
CA THR A 59 5.25 2.95 5.70
C THR A 59 6.42 2.70 6.64
N VAL A 60 6.39 1.60 7.39
CA VAL A 60 7.45 1.21 8.34
C VAL A 60 8.76 0.94 7.61
N GLY A 61 8.70 0.22 6.49
CA GLY A 61 9.88 -0.09 5.67
C GLY A 61 10.52 1.17 5.06
N LEU A 62 9.72 2.12 4.58
CA LEU A 62 10.21 3.38 3.99
C LEU A 62 10.71 4.38 5.04
N ALA A 63 10.09 4.40 6.22
CA ALA A 63 10.49 5.27 7.33
C ALA A 63 11.74 4.77 8.05
N GLY A 64 11.95 3.46 8.11
CA GLY A 64 13.09 2.87 8.80
C GLY A 64 14.41 3.02 8.05
N THR A 65 15.50 2.98 8.82
CA THR A 65 16.88 3.09 8.32
C THR A 65 17.60 1.76 8.45
N GLY A 66 18.13 1.24 7.34
CA GLY A 66 18.94 0.02 7.31
C GLY A 66 18.49 -1.05 6.29
N PRO A 67 19.27 -2.13 6.13
CA PRO A 67 19.02 -3.16 5.12
C PRO A 67 17.70 -3.92 5.31
N GLY A 68 17.32 -4.17 6.56
CA GLY A 68 16.07 -4.89 6.90
C GLY A 68 14.83 -4.10 6.50
N PHE A 69 14.77 -2.81 6.87
CA PHE A 69 13.68 -1.91 6.48
C PHE A 69 13.57 -1.74 4.96
N ARG A 70 14.71 -1.67 4.25
CA ARG A 70 14.71 -1.65 2.78
C ARG A 70 14.13 -2.92 2.17
N ARG A 71 14.48 -4.11 2.67
CA ARG A 71 13.88 -5.37 2.21
C ARG A 71 12.38 -5.40 2.47
N LEU A 72 11.95 -4.94 3.65
CA LEU A 72 10.53 -4.83 3.98
C LEU A 72 9.79 -3.90 3.03
N ALA A 73 10.34 -2.71 2.76
CA ALA A 73 9.75 -1.75 1.82
C ALA A 73 9.64 -2.35 0.41
N TRP A 74 10.69 -3.01 -0.08
CA TRP A 74 10.65 -3.69 -1.38
C TRP A 74 9.55 -4.75 -1.44
N SER A 75 9.50 -5.65 -0.46
CA SER A 75 8.49 -6.70 -0.41
C SER A 75 7.08 -6.14 -0.33
N ALA A 76 6.84 -5.14 0.52
CA ALA A 76 5.53 -4.52 0.69
C ALA A 76 5.07 -3.80 -0.58
N VAL A 77 5.95 -3.03 -1.23
CA VAL A 77 5.62 -2.29 -2.45
C VAL A 77 5.40 -3.22 -3.65
N VAL A 78 6.19 -4.29 -3.77
CA VAL A 78 5.94 -5.32 -4.80
C VAL A 78 4.62 -6.03 -4.54
N PHE A 79 4.33 -6.37 -3.28
CA PHE A 79 3.08 -7.01 -2.91
C PHE A 79 1.87 -6.10 -3.21
N GLU A 80 1.95 -4.82 -2.89
CA GLU A 80 0.95 -3.82 -3.25
C GLU A 80 0.73 -3.78 -4.77
N LEU A 81 1.80 -3.72 -5.56
CA LEU A 81 1.69 -3.70 -7.02
C LEU A 81 0.94 -4.93 -7.54
N VAL A 82 1.33 -6.13 -7.07
CA VAL A 82 0.67 -7.38 -7.45
C VAL A 82 -0.78 -7.38 -6.99
N GLY A 83 -1.05 -6.92 -5.77
CA GLY A 83 -2.39 -6.82 -5.20
C GLY A 83 -3.30 -5.89 -6.01
N VAL A 84 -2.83 -4.69 -6.36
CA VAL A 84 -3.58 -3.73 -7.18
C VAL A 84 -3.88 -4.27 -8.57
N LEU A 85 -2.91 -4.92 -9.20
CA LEU A 85 -3.10 -5.49 -10.54
C LEU A 85 -4.05 -6.70 -10.51
N ALA A 86 -3.84 -7.63 -9.57
CA ALA A 86 -4.66 -8.84 -9.45
C ALA A 86 -6.10 -8.50 -9.03
N VAL A 87 -6.28 -7.73 -7.96
CA VAL A 87 -7.62 -7.34 -7.48
C VAL A 87 -8.28 -6.37 -8.44
N GLY A 88 -7.54 -5.42 -9.02
CA GLY A 88 -8.05 -4.51 -10.03
C GLY A 88 -8.56 -5.24 -11.27
N ALA A 89 -7.79 -6.19 -11.81
CA ALA A 89 -8.23 -7.01 -12.95
C ALA A 89 -9.42 -7.90 -12.57
N PHE A 90 -9.36 -8.57 -11.42
CA PHE A 90 -10.41 -9.49 -10.98
C PHE A 90 -11.75 -8.78 -10.75
N THR A 91 -11.72 -7.61 -10.10
CA THR A 91 -12.93 -6.77 -9.91
C THR A 91 -13.49 -6.20 -11.21
N THR A 92 -12.66 -6.01 -12.23
CA THR A 92 -13.10 -5.52 -13.55
C THR A 92 -13.74 -6.64 -14.38
N VAL A 93 -13.22 -7.88 -14.27
CA VAL A 93 -13.69 -9.03 -15.07
C VAL A 93 -14.91 -9.71 -14.43
N VAL A 94 -14.96 -9.82 -13.10
CA VAL A 94 -16.05 -10.49 -12.37
C VAL A 94 -16.66 -9.54 -11.32
N PRO A 95 -17.36 -8.49 -11.75
CA PRO A 95 -17.94 -7.51 -10.82
C PRO A 95 -19.03 -8.13 -9.92
N ALA A 96 -19.66 -9.24 -10.33
CA ALA A 96 -20.71 -9.92 -9.56
C ALA A 96 -20.22 -10.50 -8.22
N ASP A 97 -18.93 -10.87 -8.13
CA ASP A 97 -18.33 -11.44 -6.90
C ASP A 97 -17.89 -10.35 -5.90
N PHE A 98 -17.97 -9.06 -6.29
CA PHE A 98 -17.63 -7.92 -5.44
C PHE A 98 -18.83 -7.00 -5.24
N PRO A 99 -19.74 -7.33 -4.32
CA PRO A 99 -20.84 -6.44 -3.95
C PRO A 99 -20.34 -5.12 -3.30
N ARG A 100 -19.07 -5.06 -2.86
CA ARG A 100 -18.45 -3.90 -2.22
C ARG A 100 -17.05 -3.66 -2.76
N GLU A 101 -16.72 -2.40 -3.00
CA GLU A 101 -15.39 -2.00 -3.46
C GLU A 101 -14.33 -2.09 -2.35
N THR A 102 -13.15 -2.52 -2.76
CA THR A 102 -11.89 -2.53 -2.00
C THR A 102 -11.00 -1.36 -2.41
N VAL A 103 -9.94 -1.10 -1.65
CA VAL A 103 -8.93 -0.07 -2.01
C VAL A 103 -8.27 -0.34 -3.38
N TRP A 104 -8.21 -1.61 -3.80
CA TRP A 104 -7.60 -2.03 -5.05
C TRP A 104 -8.61 -2.28 -6.18
N SER A 105 -9.91 -2.12 -5.93
CA SER A 105 -10.94 -2.34 -6.95
C SER A 105 -10.76 -1.40 -8.12
N HIS A 106 -10.93 -1.91 -9.34
CA HIS A 106 -10.71 -1.16 -10.57
C HIS A 106 -9.35 -0.41 -10.58
N PHE A 107 -8.29 -1.08 -10.11
CA PHE A 107 -6.95 -0.51 -9.98
C PHE A 107 -6.87 0.73 -9.07
N GLY A 108 -7.79 0.86 -8.12
CA GLY A 108 -7.86 1.99 -7.20
C GLY A 108 -8.57 3.22 -7.79
N ALA A 109 -9.49 3.04 -8.75
CA ALA A 109 -10.26 4.12 -9.35
C ALA A 109 -11.01 4.97 -8.31
N GLY A 110 -11.57 4.36 -7.26
CA GLY A 110 -12.22 5.06 -6.15
C GLY A 110 -11.30 5.97 -5.33
N TYR A 111 -9.99 5.88 -5.56
CA TYR A 111 -8.96 6.71 -4.94
C TYR A 111 -8.15 7.50 -5.98
N GLY A 112 -8.68 7.66 -7.20
CA GLY A 112 -8.02 8.40 -8.29
C GLY A 112 -6.77 7.70 -8.84
N PHE A 113 -6.75 6.36 -8.86
CA PHE A 113 -5.62 5.52 -9.30
C PHE A 113 -4.33 5.68 -8.47
N VAL A 114 -4.41 6.34 -7.31
CA VAL A 114 -3.26 6.50 -6.41
C VAL A 114 -2.66 5.15 -6.00
N PRO A 115 -3.44 4.11 -5.65
CA PRO A 115 -2.90 2.77 -5.38
C PRO A 115 -2.13 2.14 -6.55
N LEU A 116 -2.46 2.50 -7.79
CA LEU A 116 -1.73 2.01 -8.95
C LEU A 116 -0.40 2.75 -9.15
N VAL A 117 -0.36 4.06 -8.91
CA VAL A 117 0.82 4.90 -9.15
C VAL A 117 1.85 4.78 -8.02
N LEU A 118 1.38 4.72 -6.77
CA LEU A 118 2.21 4.62 -5.55
C LEU A 118 3.31 3.57 -5.65
N PRO A 119 3.04 2.31 -6.04
CA PRO A 119 4.06 1.30 -6.04
C PRO A 119 5.17 1.57 -7.06
N PHE A 120 4.84 2.13 -8.24
CA PHE A 120 5.87 2.53 -9.20
C PHE A 120 6.78 3.62 -8.64
N VAL A 121 6.21 4.61 -7.95
CA VAL A 121 6.96 5.69 -7.29
C VAL A 121 7.82 5.12 -6.15
N GLY A 122 7.28 4.20 -5.36
CA GLY A 122 7.98 3.53 -4.27
C GLY A 122 9.16 2.70 -4.76
N LEU A 123 8.98 1.89 -5.79
CA LEU A 123 10.05 1.11 -6.42
C LEU A 123 11.12 2.01 -7.04
N TRP A 124 10.73 3.08 -7.72
CA TRP A 124 11.68 4.04 -8.29
C TRP A 124 12.50 4.73 -7.19
N TRP A 125 11.86 5.15 -6.10
CA TRP A 125 12.54 5.76 -4.96
C TRP A 125 13.53 4.80 -4.29
N LEU A 126 13.11 3.56 -4.06
CA LEU A 126 13.96 2.50 -3.51
C LEU A 126 15.16 2.20 -4.42
N ARG A 127 14.97 2.17 -5.75
CA ARG A 127 16.06 1.99 -6.71
C ARG A 127 17.04 3.17 -6.71
N ARG A 128 16.53 4.41 -6.66
CA ARG A 128 17.36 5.63 -6.68
C ARG A 128 18.21 5.75 -5.43
N THR A 129 17.61 5.55 -4.26
CA THR A 129 18.32 5.58 -2.97
C THR A 129 19.31 4.43 -2.84
N SER A 130 19.07 3.30 -3.50
CA SER A 130 20.00 2.16 -3.52
C SER A 130 21.31 2.41 -4.28
N ARG A 131 21.36 3.41 -5.17
CA ARG A 131 22.57 3.76 -5.93
C ARG A 131 23.48 4.79 -5.24
N THR A 132 23.01 5.39 -4.15
CA THR A 132 23.70 6.49 -3.47
C THR A 132 24.36 6.07 -2.14
N GLY A 133 24.18 4.81 -1.72
CA GLY A 133 24.84 4.22 -0.55
C GLY A 133 25.66 3.01 -0.96
#